data_AF-A0A9D4VA12-F1
#
_entry.id   AF-A0A9D4VA12-F1
#
_cell.length_a   1.000
_cell.length_b   1.000
_cell.length_c   1.000
_cell.angle_alpha   90.00
_cell.angle_beta   90.00
_cell.angle_gamma   90.00
#
_symmetry.space_group_name_H-M   'P 1'
#
loop_
_entity.id
_entity.type
_entity.pdbx_description
1 polymer ?
#
loop_
_entity_poly.entity_id
_entity_poly.type
_entity_poly.pdbx_seq_one_letter_code
_entity_poly.pdbx_strand_id
1 'polypeptide(L)'
;MEREELSISAGPPEDTFNLAYWIFFLLGAGYLVPWNAFITAIDYFELLYPSGHIDYLFSIVYMIPSVVCILLMTFFGHRIPAALRVNTGLVLFIAMLVLVPVMGAFFIDNAKGTQATYVITIFAAALNGVSDALVQGSIVGSAGELPPRYMQAVISGTAASGKSHSLSP
;
A
#
# COMPACT_ATOMS: atom_id res chain seq x y z
N MET A 1 19.34 30.89 -24.59
CA MET A 1 20.02 29.83 -25.35
C MET A 1 21.13 29.17 -24.53
N GLU A 2 22.17 29.87 -24.05
CA GLU A 2 23.26 29.22 -23.28
C GLU A 2 22.85 28.55 -21.95
N ARG A 3 21.83 29.05 -21.23
CA ARG A 3 21.34 28.40 -20.00
C ARG A 3 20.54 27.12 -20.23
N GLU A 4 20.07 26.92 -21.46
CA GLU A 4 19.26 25.75 -21.85
C GLU A 4 20.20 24.60 -22.25
N GLU A 5 21.27 24.90 -23.00
CA GLU A 5 22.32 23.93 -23.35
C GLU A 5 23.10 23.43 -22.12
N LEU A 6 23.35 24.29 -21.13
CA LEU A 6 23.99 23.90 -19.86
C LEU A 6 23.14 22.94 -19.03
N SER A 7 21.81 22.96 -19.20
CA SER A 7 20.88 22.02 -18.54
C SER A 7 20.80 20.67 -19.25
N ILE A 8 21.03 20.65 -20.57
CA ILE A 8 21.04 19.44 -21.40
C ILE A 8 22.38 18.68 -21.27
N SER A 9 23.48 19.38 -20.95
CA SER A 9 24.81 18.78 -20.74
C SER A 9 24.99 18.11 -19.37
N ALA A 10 24.17 18.43 -18.38
CA ALA A 10 24.18 17.74 -17.10
C ALA A 10 23.37 16.46 -17.26
N GLY A 11 24.04 15.33 -17.54
CA GLY A 11 23.40 14.02 -17.48
C GLY A 11 22.61 13.85 -16.17
N PRO A 12 21.57 13.00 -16.15
CA PRO A 12 20.75 12.80 -14.95
C PRO A 12 21.67 12.55 -13.74
N PRO A 13 21.43 13.20 -12.59
CA PRO A 13 22.33 13.13 -11.44
C PRO A 13 22.60 11.68 -11.09
N GLU A 14 23.89 11.30 -11.07
CA GLU A 14 24.29 9.93 -10.76
C GLU A 14 23.91 9.58 -9.32
N ASP A 15 23.09 8.56 -9.15
CA ASP A 15 22.80 7.95 -7.85
C ASP A 15 24.04 7.19 -7.37
N THR A 16 24.96 7.93 -6.75
CA THR A 16 26.34 7.53 -6.44
C THR A 16 26.44 6.29 -5.53
N PHE A 17 25.34 5.91 -4.85
CA PHE A 17 25.24 4.76 -3.97
C PHE A 17 24.05 3.84 -4.25
N ASN A 18 23.32 4.04 -5.35
CA ASN A 18 22.04 3.36 -5.62
C ASN A 18 21.02 3.50 -4.48
N LEU A 19 21.10 4.59 -3.70
CA LEU A 19 20.26 4.78 -2.51
C LEU A 19 18.80 5.00 -2.92
N ALA A 20 18.57 5.80 -3.96
CA ALA A 20 17.22 6.02 -4.46
C ALA A 20 16.63 4.70 -5.00
N TYR A 21 17.45 3.85 -5.63
CA TYR A 21 17.01 2.52 -6.06
C TYR A 21 16.52 1.66 -4.88
N TRP A 22 17.30 1.58 -3.81
CA TRP A 22 16.93 0.82 -2.61
C TRP A 22 15.71 1.40 -1.89
N ILE A 23 15.56 2.73 -1.87
CA ILE A 23 14.39 3.40 -1.32
C ILE A 23 13.14 2.98 -2.11
N PHE A 24 13.14 3.12 -3.43
CA PHE A 24 12.00 2.69 -4.27
C PHE A 24 11.69 1.19 -4.14
N PHE A 25 12.72 0.35 -3.99
CA PHE A 25 12.55 -1.08 -3.72
C PHE A 25 11.87 -1.33 -2.37
N LEU A 26 12.35 -0.70 -1.28
CA LEU A 26 11.79 -0.87 0.06
C LEU A 26 10.37 -0.29 0.17
N LEU A 27 10.11 0.85 -0.47
CA LEU A 27 8.76 1.41 -0.58
C LEU A 27 7.85 0.46 -1.34
N GLY A 28 8.31 -0.10 -2.47
CA GLY A 28 7.61 -1.12 -3.25
C GLY A 28 7.22 -2.36 -2.45
N ALA A 29 8.14 -2.85 -1.63
CA ALA A 29 7.89 -3.97 -0.73
C ALA A 29 6.92 -3.57 0.40
N GLY A 30 7.12 -2.39 1.00
CA GLY A 30 6.41 -1.95 2.20
C GLY A 30 4.92 -1.68 1.99
N TYR A 31 4.50 -1.19 0.83
CA TYR A 31 3.08 -0.86 0.62
C TYR A 31 2.20 -2.09 0.34
N LEU A 32 2.76 -3.22 -0.11
CA LEU A 32 1.99 -4.46 -0.34
C LEU A 32 1.88 -5.35 0.91
N VAL A 33 2.82 -5.24 1.85
CA VAL A 33 2.84 -6.08 3.07
C VAL A 33 1.53 -5.99 3.86
N PRO A 34 0.92 -4.81 4.10
CA PRO A 34 -0.34 -4.71 4.82
C PRO A 34 -1.49 -5.43 4.13
N TRP A 35 -1.60 -5.30 2.81
CA TRP A 35 -2.64 -6.01 2.05
C TRP A 35 -2.43 -7.53 2.08
N ASN A 36 -1.20 -7.98 1.88
CA ASN A 36 -0.86 -9.41 1.95
C ASN A 36 -1.19 -9.99 3.33
N ALA A 37 -0.88 -9.26 4.41
CA ALA A 37 -1.23 -9.67 5.77
C ALA A 37 -2.76 -9.79 5.98
N PHE A 38 -3.54 -8.87 5.40
CA PHE A 38 -5.00 -8.94 5.44
C PHE A 38 -5.55 -10.16 4.71
N ILE A 39 -5.02 -10.48 3.50
CA ILE A 39 -5.41 -11.67 2.74
C ILE A 39 -5.09 -12.96 3.51
N THR A 40 -3.89 -13.05 4.10
CA THR A 40 -3.50 -14.21 4.93
C THR A 40 -4.42 -14.38 6.15
N ALA A 41 -5.02 -13.30 6.66
CA ALA A 41 -5.93 -13.34 7.79
C ALA A 41 -7.40 -13.61 7.41
N ILE A 42 -7.75 -13.84 6.14
CA ILE A 42 -9.14 -14.07 5.71
C ILE A 42 -9.76 -15.26 6.43
N ASP A 43 -9.05 -16.39 6.54
CA ASP A 43 -9.54 -17.59 7.23
C ASP A 43 -9.88 -17.29 8.70
N TYR A 44 -9.09 -16.44 9.35
CA TYR A 44 -9.36 -15.98 10.72
C TYR A 44 -10.66 -15.16 10.80
N PHE A 45 -10.88 -14.26 9.85
CA PHE A 45 -12.09 -13.45 9.81
C PHE A 45 -13.34 -14.27 9.45
N GLU A 46 -13.23 -15.29 8.60
CA GLU A 46 -14.34 -16.19 8.28
C GLU A 46 -14.79 -16.99 9.49
N LEU A 47 -13.84 -17.51 10.28
CA LEU A 47 -14.14 -18.19 11.54
C LEU A 47 -14.83 -17.25 12.55
N LEU A 48 -14.41 -15.99 12.56
CA LEU A 48 -14.89 -14.98 13.49
C LEU A 48 -16.29 -14.45 13.12
N TYR A 49 -16.61 -14.39 11.82
CA TYR A 49 -17.88 -13.86 11.29
C TYR A 49 -18.50 -14.78 10.20
N PRO A 50 -18.99 -15.97 10.57
CA PRO A 50 -19.45 -16.98 9.62
C PRO A 50 -20.69 -16.57 8.78
N SER A 51 -21.41 -15.51 9.18
CA SER A 51 -22.57 -14.99 8.44
C SER A 51 -22.22 -13.87 7.44
N GLY A 52 -20.97 -13.40 7.44
CA GLY A 52 -20.55 -12.17 6.78
C GLY A 52 -20.12 -12.28 5.32
N HIS A 53 -19.94 -13.50 4.77
CA HIS A 53 -19.38 -13.71 3.42
C HIS A 53 -18.15 -12.83 3.13
N ILE A 54 -17.17 -12.92 4.02
CA ILE A 54 -16.01 -12.01 4.11
C ILE A 54 -15.00 -12.21 2.99
N ASP A 55 -14.97 -13.42 2.43
CA ASP A 55 -14.12 -13.87 1.32
C ASP A 55 -14.09 -12.88 0.14
N TYR A 56 -15.25 -12.42 -0.32
CA TYR A 56 -15.33 -11.44 -1.41
C TYR A 56 -15.49 -10.00 -0.93
N LEU A 57 -16.12 -9.79 0.23
CA LEU A 57 -16.42 -8.45 0.76
C LEU A 57 -15.15 -7.64 1.02
N PHE A 58 -14.09 -8.27 1.52
CA PHE A 58 -12.82 -7.58 1.75
C PHE A 58 -12.20 -7.08 0.44
N SER A 59 -12.24 -7.90 -0.61
CA SER A 59 -11.70 -7.54 -1.93
C SER A 59 -12.47 -6.38 -2.56
N ILE A 60 -13.81 -6.41 -2.48
CA ILE A 60 -14.67 -5.34 -3.02
C ILE A 60 -14.47 -4.04 -2.24
N VAL A 61 -14.51 -4.13 -0.91
CA VAL A 61 -14.39 -2.98 -0.02
C VAL A 61 -12.98 -2.39 -0.04
N TYR A 62 -11.96 -3.17 -0.41
CA TYR A 62 -10.63 -2.66 -0.69
C TYR A 62 -10.55 -1.99 -2.08
N MET A 63 -10.95 -2.70 -3.14
CA MET A 63 -10.77 -2.27 -4.53
C MET A 63 -11.56 -1.01 -4.89
N ILE A 64 -12.82 -0.89 -4.45
CA ILE A 64 -13.67 0.25 -4.83
C ILE A 64 -13.08 1.57 -4.29
N PRO A 65 -12.79 1.71 -2.99
CA PRO A 65 -12.13 2.91 -2.46
C PRO A 65 -10.76 3.16 -3.07
N SER A 66 -9.96 2.12 -3.34
CA SER A 66 -8.66 2.28 -4.00
C SER A 66 -8.79 2.94 -5.38
N VAL A 67 -9.70 2.44 -6.21
CA VAL A 67 -9.93 2.98 -7.55
C VAL A 67 -10.49 4.40 -7.47
N VAL A 68 -11.45 4.67 -6.59
CA VAL A 68 -11.98 6.02 -6.42
C VAL A 68 -10.88 6.98 -5.95
N CYS A 69 -10.05 6.56 -4.99
CA CYS A 69 -8.96 7.37 -4.48
C CYS A 69 -7.92 7.67 -5.56
N ILE A 70 -7.48 6.67 -6.35
CA ILE A 70 -6.49 6.88 -7.41
C ILE A 70 -7.01 7.78 -8.53
N LEU A 71 -8.30 7.70 -8.85
CA LEU A 71 -8.95 8.63 -9.79
C LEU A 71 -8.93 10.05 -9.23
N LEU A 72 -9.36 10.25 -7.99
CA LEU A 72 -9.32 11.57 -7.33
C LEU A 72 -7.89 12.13 -7.28
N MET A 73 -6.91 11.29 -6.98
CA MET A 73 -5.50 11.69 -6.98
C MET A 73 -4.98 12.05 -8.37
N THR A 74 -5.45 11.39 -9.42
CA THR A 74 -5.06 11.73 -10.80
C THR A 74 -5.54 13.15 -11.16
N PHE A 75 -6.73 13.56 -10.70
CA PHE A 75 -7.27 14.89 -10.98
C PHE A 75 -6.76 15.99 -10.03
N PHE A 76 -6.65 15.70 -8.73
CA PHE A 76 -6.36 16.71 -7.70
C PHE A 76 -4.94 16.61 -7.12
N GLY A 77 -4.23 15.51 -7.38
CA GLY A 77 -2.95 15.19 -6.73
C GLY A 77 -1.80 16.11 -7.12
N HIS A 78 -1.91 16.88 -8.21
CA HIS A 78 -0.89 17.86 -8.59
C HIS A 78 -0.71 18.98 -7.55
N ARG A 79 -1.73 19.25 -6.72
CA ARG A 79 -1.68 20.27 -5.66
C ARG A 79 -1.00 19.80 -4.37
N ILE A 80 -0.81 18.50 -4.20
CA ILE A 80 -0.33 17.91 -2.94
C ILE A 80 1.05 17.26 -3.19
N PRO A 81 2.09 17.61 -2.42
CA PRO A 81 3.42 17.04 -2.61
C PRO A 81 3.39 15.51 -2.40
N ALA A 82 4.08 14.77 -3.27
CA ALA A 82 4.10 13.31 -3.26
C ALA A 82 4.56 12.74 -1.91
N ALA A 83 5.56 13.36 -1.27
CA ALA A 83 6.05 12.95 0.05
C ALA A 83 4.95 12.98 1.13
N LEU A 84 4.05 13.97 1.10
CA LEU A 84 2.95 14.07 2.06
C LEU A 84 1.91 12.98 1.81
N ARG A 85 1.60 12.69 0.53
CA ARG A 85 0.68 11.61 0.14
C ARG A 85 1.20 10.25 0.58
N VAL A 86 2.48 9.96 0.30
CA VAL A 86 3.15 8.72 0.72
C VAL A 86 3.19 8.61 2.24
N ASN A 87 3.63 9.64 2.96
CA ASN A 87 3.75 9.59 4.42
C ASN A 87 2.37 9.40 5.10
N THR A 88 1.34 10.09 4.61
CA THR A 88 -0.03 9.94 5.14
C THR A 88 -0.55 8.52 4.92
N GLY A 89 -0.35 7.95 3.72
CA GLY A 89 -0.76 6.57 3.45
C GLY A 89 0.02 5.54 4.26
N LEU A 90 1.33 5.74 4.49
CA LEU A 90 2.14 4.86 5.35
C LEU A 90 1.69 4.90 6.82
N VAL A 91 1.35 6.07 7.35
CA VAL A 91 0.80 6.21 8.71
C VAL A 91 -0.53 5.47 8.83
N LEU A 92 -1.42 5.62 7.85
CA LEU A 92 -2.70 4.92 7.81
C LEU A 92 -2.51 3.41 7.72
N PHE A 93 -1.54 2.92 6.93
CA PHE A 93 -1.20 1.50 6.85
C PHE A 93 -0.81 0.92 8.20
N ILE A 94 0.12 1.58 8.91
CA ILE A 94 0.56 1.12 10.24
C ILE A 94 -0.62 1.12 11.22
N ALA A 95 -1.45 2.18 11.19
CA ALA A 95 -2.62 2.27 12.06
C ALA A 95 -3.60 1.10 11.81
N MET A 96 -3.91 0.78 10.56
CA MET A 96 -4.84 -0.31 10.22
C MET A 96 -4.25 -1.69 10.52
N LEU A 97 -2.96 -1.87 10.31
CA LEU A 97 -2.26 -3.14 10.60
C LEU A 97 -2.22 -3.44 12.10
N VAL A 98 -2.09 -2.41 12.95
CA VAL A 98 -2.13 -2.54 14.42
C VAL A 98 -3.56 -2.68 14.94
N LEU A 99 -4.54 -2.02 14.29
CA LEU A 99 -5.94 -2.05 14.71
C LEU A 99 -6.50 -3.47 14.76
N VAL A 100 -6.22 -4.32 13.77
CA VAL A 100 -6.75 -5.69 13.69
C VAL A 100 -6.29 -6.58 14.86
N PRO A 101 -4.98 -6.72 15.16
CA PRO A 101 -4.51 -7.47 16.33
C PRO A 101 -5.00 -6.89 17.66
N VAL A 102 -5.05 -5.56 17.80
CA VAL A 102 -5.55 -4.91 19.03
C VAL A 102 -7.03 -5.22 19.23
N MET A 103 -7.85 -5.18 18.17
CA MET A 103 -9.24 -5.62 18.26
C MET A 103 -9.34 -7.08 18.69
N GLY A 104 -8.51 -7.95 18.11
CA GLY A 104 -8.45 -9.36 18.48
C GLY A 104 -8.05 -9.61 19.94
N ALA A 105 -7.11 -8.83 20.48
CA ALA A 105 -6.60 -9.02 21.83
C ALA A 105 -7.53 -8.47 22.93
N PHE A 106 -8.27 -7.39 22.66
CA PHE A 106 -9.04 -6.68 23.68
C PHE A 106 -10.56 -6.81 23.56
N PHE A 107 -11.08 -7.16 22.38
CA PHE A 107 -12.53 -7.16 22.11
C PHE A 107 -13.09 -8.53 21.69
N ILE A 108 -12.25 -9.56 21.60
CA ILE A 108 -12.65 -10.91 21.16
C ILE A 108 -12.33 -11.93 22.25
N ASP A 109 -13.27 -12.13 23.16
CA ASP A 109 -13.06 -13.01 24.34
C ASP A 109 -13.40 -14.50 24.09
N ASN A 110 -14.10 -14.85 23.01
CA ASN A 110 -14.64 -16.21 22.81
C ASN A 110 -14.57 -16.71 21.35
N ALA A 111 -13.58 -16.27 20.58
CA ALA A 111 -13.40 -16.64 19.17
C ALA A 111 -14.62 -16.37 18.26
N LYS A 112 -15.54 -15.51 18.71
CA LYS A 112 -16.69 -15.01 17.96
C LYS A 112 -16.69 -13.50 18.02
N GLY A 113 -16.68 -12.86 16.85
CA GLY A 113 -16.67 -11.42 16.75
C GLY A 113 -18.08 -10.85 16.95
N THR A 114 -18.15 -9.63 17.44
CA THR A 114 -19.43 -8.90 17.56
C THR A 114 -19.71 -8.16 16.25
N GLN A 115 -20.97 -7.78 16.00
CA GLN A 115 -21.31 -6.93 14.84
C GLN A 115 -20.47 -5.63 14.81
N ALA A 116 -20.13 -5.07 15.97
CA ALA A 116 -19.26 -3.90 16.07
C ALA A 116 -17.85 -4.15 15.51
N THR A 117 -17.21 -5.26 15.90
CA THR A 117 -15.87 -5.60 15.42
C THR A 117 -15.90 -5.92 13.92
N TYR A 118 -16.99 -6.54 13.43
CA TYR A 118 -17.19 -6.77 12.00
C TYR A 118 -17.18 -5.47 11.19
N VAL A 119 -17.99 -4.48 11.59
CA VAL A 119 -18.07 -3.19 10.89
C VAL A 119 -16.72 -2.46 10.92
N ILE A 120 -16.00 -2.51 12.05
CA ILE A 120 -14.69 -1.87 12.16
C ILE A 120 -13.67 -2.58 11.25
N THR A 121 -13.67 -3.91 11.18
CA THR A 121 -12.77 -4.66 10.29
C THR A 121 -13.03 -4.32 8.82
N ILE A 122 -14.29 -4.26 8.39
CA ILE A 122 -14.66 -3.88 7.02
C ILE A 122 -14.24 -2.43 6.72
N PHE A 123 -14.44 -1.52 7.67
CA PHE A 123 -13.99 -0.14 7.56
C PHE A 123 -12.46 -0.03 7.47
N ALA A 124 -11.74 -0.82 8.27
CA ALA A 124 -10.28 -0.87 8.22
C ALA A 124 -9.77 -1.37 6.87
N ALA A 125 -10.42 -2.39 6.28
CA ALA A 125 -10.11 -2.87 4.93
C ALA A 125 -10.32 -1.78 3.86
N ALA A 126 -11.41 -1.00 3.98
CA ALA A 126 -11.66 0.15 3.08
C ALA A 126 -10.56 1.21 3.17
N LEU A 127 -10.17 1.56 4.40
CA LEU A 127 -9.14 2.56 4.65
C LEU A 127 -7.75 2.07 4.23
N ASN A 128 -7.51 0.75 4.30
CA ASN A 128 -6.32 0.10 3.76
C ASN A 128 -6.23 0.30 2.23
N GLY A 129 -7.34 0.17 1.51
CA GLY A 129 -7.40 0.44 0.07
C GLY A 129 -7.11 1.91 -0.29
N VAL A 130 -7.66 2.85 0.48
CA VAL A 130 -7.33 4.29 0.33
C VAL A 130 -5.83 4.53 0.57
N SER A 131 -5.27 3.91 1.60
CA SER A 131 -3.85 4.02 1.94
C SER A 131 -2.96 3.46 0.84
N ASP A 132 -3.29 2.29 0.30
CA ASP A 132 -2.60 1.69 -0.84
C ASP A 132 -2.64 2.60 -2.05
N ALA A 133 -3.82 3.11 -2.44
CA ALA A 133 -3.92 4.04 -3.56
C ALA A 133 -3.03 5.27 -3.34
N LEU A 134 -3.02 5.85 -2.13
CA LEU A 134 -2.21 7.03 -1.80
C LEU A 134 -0.71 6.74 -1.97
N VAL A 135 -0.24 5.62 -1.46
CA VAL A 135 1.18 5.24 -1.47
C VAL A 135 1.59 4.76 -2.86
N GLN A 136 0.92 3.74 -3.39
CA GLN A 136 1.20 3.13 -4.68
C GLN A 136 1.12 4.16 -5.82
N GLY A 137 0.02 4.93 -5.89
CA GLY A 137 -0.17 5.93 -6.93
C GLY A 137 0.88 7.04 -6.90
N SER A 138 1.32 7.44 -5.71
CA SER A 138 2.36 8.48 -5.56
C SER A 138 3.76 7.96 -5.89
N ILE A 139 4.09 6.74 -5.47
CA ILE A 139 5.39 6.11 -5.75
C ILE A 139 5.53 5.81 -7.25
N VAL A 140 4.52 5.19 -7.85
CA VAL A 140 4.52 4.85 -9.29
C VAL A 140 4.55 6.13 -10.13
N GLY A 141 3.79 7.16 -9.74
CA GLY A 141 3.84 8.48 -10.38
C GLY A 141 5.24 9.10 -10.33
N SER A 142 5.89 9.09 -9.15
CA SER A 142 7.24 9.65 -8.98
C SER A 142 8.32 8.82 -9.70
N ALA A 143 8.19 7.49 -9.70
CA ALA A 143 9.10 6.60 -10.41
C ALA A 143 8.99 6.74 -11.94
N GLY A 144 7.83 7.16 -12.46
CA GLY A 144 7.61 7.42 -13.89
C GLY A 144 8.30 8.67 -14.43
N GLU A 145 8.64 9.62 -13.56
CA GLU A 145 9.43 10.82 -13.92
C GLU A 145 10.95 10.54 -13.94
N LEU A 146 11.37 9.39 -13.41
CA LEU A 146 12.77 8.97 -13.27
C LEU A 146 13.16 7.93 -14.33
N PRO A 147 14.47 7.65 -14.50
CA PRO A 147 14.93 6.58 -15.38
C PRO A 147 14.24 5.22 -15.10
N PRO A 148 14.02 4.37 -16.12
CA PRO A 148 13.25 3.12 -15.99
C PRO A 148 13.70 2.17 -14.87
N ARG A 149 14.96 2.27 -14.44
CA ARG A 149 15.55 1.49 -13.35
C ARG A 149 14.80 1.67 -12.02
N TYR A 150 14.24 2.85 -11.73
CA TYR A 150 13.52 3.10 -10.48
C TYR A 150 12.13 2.47 -10.49
N MET A 151 11.43 2.50 -11.62
CA MET A 151 10.18 1.75 -11.80
C MET A 151 10.42 0.25 -11.61
N GLN A 152 11.51 -0.28 -12.16
CA GLN A 152 11.90 -1.69 -11.95
C GLN A 152 12.14 -2.00 -10.47
N ALA A 153 12.76 -1.08 -9.73
CA ALA A 153 12.98 -1.24 -8.30
C ALA A 153 11.65 -1.39 -7.54
N VAL A 154 10.66 -0.53 -7.85
CA VAL A 154 9.31 -0.58 -7.26
C VAL A 154 8.67 -1.94 -7.53
N ILE A 155 8.57 -2.34 -8.80
CA ILE A 155 7.94 -3.59 -9.19
C ILE A 155 8.66 -4.81 -8.60
N SER A 156 10.00 -4.76 -8.52
CA SER A 156 10.80 -5.81 -7.89
C SER A 156 10.52 -5.92 -6.39
N GLY A 157 10.41 -4.78 -5.68
CA GLY A 157 10.04 -4.74 -4.26
C GLY A 157 8.64 -5.28 -4.01
N THR A 158 7.66 -4.87 -4.83
CA THR A 158 6.29 -5.40 -4.81
C THR A 158 6.29 -6.91 -4.98
N ALA A 159 7.03 -7.45 -5.95
CA ALA A 159 7.14 -8.90 -6.16
C ALA A 159 7.83 -9.63 -4.99
N ALA A 160 8.78 -8.98 -4.30
CA ALA A 160 9.45 -9.56 -3.13
C ALA A 160 8.48 -9.70 -1.93
N SER A 161 7.53 -8.78 -1.76
CA SER A 161 6.58 -8.79 -0.64
C SER A 161 5.62 -10.00 -0.63
N GLY A 162 5.36 -10.62 -1.78
CA GLY A 162 4.46 -11.78 -1.91
C GLY A 162 5.16 -13.14 -1.77
N LYS A 163 6.50 -13.18 -1.84
CA LYS A 163 7.28 -14.43 -1.80
C LYS A 163 7.63 -14.83 -0.37
N SER A 164 6.61 -15.20 0.40
CA SER A 164 6.76 -15.98 1.64
C SER A 164 6.18 -17.39 1.51
N HIS A 165 5.50 -17.70 0.39
CA HIS A 165 4.76 -18.96 0.18
C HIS A 165 5.35 -19.92 -0.88
N SER A 166 6.52 -19.65 -1.47
CA SER A 166 7.05 -20.47 -2.59
C SER A 166 8.28 -21.33 -2.26
N LEU A 167 8.66 -21.46 -0.99
CA LEU A 167 9.68 -22.43 -0.56
C LEU A 167 9.08 -23.43 0.44
N SER A 168 8.34 -24.40 -0.09
CA SER A 168 8.32 -25.73 0.50
C SER A 168 8.75 -26.72 -0.59
N PRO A 169 9.73 -27.60 -0.32
CA PRO A 169 10.28 -28.56 -1.29
C PRO A 169 9.27 -29.61 -1.76
#